data_AF-G7IFE7-F1
#
_entry.id   AF-G7IFE7-F1
#
_cell.length_a   1.000
_cell.length_b   1.000
_cell.length_c   1.000
_cell.angle_alpha   90.00
_cell.angle_beta   90.00
_cell.angle_gamma   90.00
#
_symmetry.space_group_name_H-M   'P 1'
#
loop_
_entity.id
_entity.type
_entity.pdbx_description
1 polymer ?
#
loop_
_entity_poly.entity_id
_entity_poly.type
_entity_poly.pdbx_seq_one_letter_code
_entity_poly.pdbx_strand_id
1 'polypeptide(L)'
;MENTEENKSKVVVIDSLQSWEFHVNQASNQNSPIVVHFTASWCMPSVAMIPFFEEFASDYPDFLFLSVDVDEVKVISCRCTFWFMHIHALIT
;
A
#
# COMPACT_ATOMS: atom_id res chain seq x y z
N MET A 1 -4.69 -32.16 13.35
CA MET A 1 -5.34 -30.89 13.72
C MET A 1 -4.26 -29.84 13.59
N GLU A 2 -4.06 -29.35 12.37
CA GLU A 2 -3.07 -28.32 12.08
C GLU A 2 -3.85 -27.00 12.04
N ASN A 3 -3.77 -26.26 13.12
CA ASN A 3 -4.38 -24.95 13.27
C ASN A 3 -3.44 -23.95 12.58
N THR A 4 -3.50 -23.88 11.26
CA THR A 4 -2.87 -22.78 10.52
C THR A 4 -3.81 -21.59 10.72
N GLU A 5 -3.60 -20.86 11.80
CA GLU A 5 -4.10 -19.50 11.93
C GLU A 5 -3.58 -18.72 10.73
N GLU A 6 -4.45 -18.54 9.74
CA GLU A 6 -4.26 -17.61 8.64
C GLU A 6 -3.94 -16.25 9.27
N ASN A 7 -2.64 -15.91 9.33
CA ASN A 7 -2.18 -14.55 9.54
C ASN A 7 -2.74 -13.75 8.37
N LYS A 8 -3.94 -13.22 8.54
CA LYS A 8 -4.61 -12.37 7.57
C LYS A 8 -3.77 -11.11 7.47
N SER A 9 -2.81 -11.09 6.54
CA SER A 9 -1.93 -9.95 6.31
C SER A 9 -2.79 -8.67 6.34
N LYS A 10 -2.48 -7.75 7.26
CA LYS A 10 -3.18 -6.45 7.38
C LYS A 10 -2.96 -5.55 6.16
N VAL A 11 -2.14 -6.01 5.22
CA VAL A 11 -1.86 -5.35 3.96
C VAL A 11 -2.96 -5.67 2.95
N VAL A 12 -3.61 -4.62 2.45
CA VAL A 12 -4.61 -4.72 1.40
C VAL A 12 -3.92 -4.61 0.03
N VAL A 13 -4.10 -5.62 -0.81
CA VAL A 13 -3.63 -5.57 -2.21
C VAL A 13 -4.62 -4.77 -3.04
N ILE A 14 -4.11 -3.81 -3.81
CA ILE A 14 -4.88 -2.95 -4.69
C ILE A 14 -4.64 -3.39 -6.14
N ASP A 15 -5.67 -3.96 -6.75
CA ASP A 15 -5.70 -4.41 -8.15
C ASP A 15 -6.38 -3.42 -9.10
N SER A 16 -7.12 -2.44 -8.57
CA SER A 16 -7.97 -1.57 -9.38
C SER A 16 -8.17 -0.20 -8.75
N LEU A 17 -8.49 0.79 -9.60
CA LEU A 17 -8.79 2.15 -9.16
C LEU A 17 -10.01 2.20 -8.22
N GLN A 18 -10.99 1.32 -8.43
CA GLN A 18 -12.18 1.25 -7.57
C GLN A 18 -11.81 0.75 -6.17
N SER A 19 -10.97 -0.29 -6.07
CA SER A 19 -10.45 -0.77 -4.79
C SER A 19 -9.64 0.31 -4.08
N TRP A 20 -8.79 1.04 -4.80
CA TRP A 20 -8.04 2.17 -4.25
C TRP A 20 -8.94 3.26 -3.66
N GLU A 21 -9.87 3.79 -4.45
CA GLU A 21 -10.76 4.87 -4.01
C GLU A 21 -11.61 4.41 -2.82
N PHE A 22 -12.07 3.16 -2.80
CA PHE A 22 -12.80 2.61 -1.66
C PHE A 22 -11.98 2.65 -0.36
N HIS A 23 -10.76 2.11 -0.38
CA HIS A 23 -9.90 2.01 0.81
C HIS A 23 -9.39 3.38 1.27
N VAL A 24 -9.05 4.28 0.34
CA VAL A 24 -8.63 5.65 0.67
C VAL A 24 -9.78 6.44 1.30
N ASN A 25 -11.00 6.35 0.75
CA ASN A 25 -12.17 7.01 1.33
C ASN A 25 -12.51 6.41 2.71
N GLN A 26 -12.39 5.09 2.87
CA GLN A 26 -12.59 4.45 4.17
C GLN A 26 -11.61 4.98 5.22
N ALA A 27 -10.32 5.00 4.92
CA ALA A 27 -9.30 5.53 5.84
C ALA A 27 -9.49 7.02 6.13
N SER A 28 -9.89 7.81 5.13
CA SER A 28 -10.22 9.23 5.33
C SER A 28 -11.39 9.41 6.32
N ASN A 29 -12.43 8.57 6.21
CA ASN A 29 -13.56 8.61 7.15
C ASN A 29 -13.18 8.15 8.56
N GLN A 30 -12.22 7.22 8.66
CA GLN A 30 -11.70 6.72 9.93
C GLN A 30 -10.56 7.58 10.49
N ASN A 31 -10.14 8.62 9.75
CA ASN A 31 -8.98 9.45 10.06
C ASN A 31 -7.69 8.64 10.29
N SER A 32 -7.58 7.49 9.61
CA SER A 32 -6.46 6.57 9.70
C SER A 32 -5.36 6.96 8.70
N PRO A 33 -4.10 7.05 9.13
CA PRO A 33 -2.97 7.25 8.23
C PRO A 33 -2.82 6.06 7.27
N ILE A 34 -2.46 6.35 6.01
CA ILE A 34 -2.32 5.36 4.95
C ILE A 34 -0.84 5.24 4.56
N VAL A 35 -0.34 4.01 4.49
CA VAL A 35 1.00 3.68 4.00
C VAL A 35 0.85 2.83 2.75
N VAL A 36 1.51 3.22 1.67
CA VAL A 36 1.39 2.56 0.37
C VAL A 36 2.77 2.04 -0.05
N HIS A 37 2.88 0.74 -0.26
CA HIS A 37 4.04 0.10 -0.86
C HIS A 37 3.78 -0.13 -2.35
N PHE A 38 4.53 0.59 -3.19
CA PHE A 38 4.57 0.34 -4.62
C PHE A 38 5.57 -0.77 -4.90
N THR A 39 5.06 -1.92 -5.32
CA THR A 39 5.87 -3.11 -5.63
C THR A 39 5.93 -3.37 -7.13
N ALA A 40 6.96 -4.08 -7.55
CA ALA A 40 7.10 -4.56 -8.91
C ALA A 40 7.80 -5.91 -8.91
N SER A 41 7.27 -6.88 -9.65
CA SER A 41 7.83 -8.23 -9.73
C SER A 41 9.27 -8.26 -10.25
N TRP A 42 9.66 -7.28 -11.07
CA TRP A 42 11.01 -7.12 -11.61
C TRP A 42 11.96 -6.35 -10.69
N CYS A 43 11.47 -5.77 -9.59
CA CYS A 43 12.27 -5.03 -8.63
C CYS A 43 12.60 -5.89 -7.40
N MET A 44 13.68 -6.67 -7.50
CA MET A 44 14.12 -7.58 -6.43
C MET A 44 14.26 -6.92 -5.04
N PRO A 45 14.78 -5.69 -4.91
CA PRO A 45 14.80 -4.99 -3.61
C PRO A 45 13.40 -4.71 -3.04
N SER A 46 12.42 -4.40 -3.88
CA SER A 46 11.03 -4.18 -3.44
C SER A 46 10.37 -5.49 -3.01
N VAL A 47 10.58 -6.57 -3.76
CA VAL A 47 10.11 -7.91 -3.38
C VAL A 47 10.69 -8.34 -2.04
N ALA A 48 11.98 -8.07 -1.79
CA ALA A 48 12.62 -8.34 -0.51
C ALA A 48 12.04 -7.50 0.66
N MET A 49 11.42 -6.35 0.38
CA MET A 49 10.76 -5.51 1.40
C MET A 49 9.35 -5.97 1.78
N ILE A 50 8.70 -6.83 0.98
CA ILE A 50 7.34 -7.33 1.25
C ILE A 50 7.19 -7.91 2.67
N PRO A 51 8.04 -8.86 3.14
CA PRO A 51 7.86 -9.44 4.47
C PRO A 51 8.02 -8.41 5.59
N PHE A 52 8.93 -7.43 5.42
CA PHE A 52 9.07 -6.34 6.38
C PHE A 52 7.83 -5.46 6.40
N PHE A 53 7.25 -5.17 5.23
CA PHE A 53 6.03 -4.37 5.13
C PHE A 53 4.83 -5.04 5.81
N GLU A 54 4.72 -6.37 5.71
CA GLU A 54 3.69 -7.14 6.43
C GLU A 54 3.91 -7.11 7.95
N GLU A 55 5.16 -7.21 8.40
CA GLU A 55 5.52 -7.05 9.82
C GLU A 55 5.15 -5.66 10.34
N PHE A 56 5.49 -4.60 9.58
CA PHE A 56 5.07 -3.23 9.89
C PHE A 56 3.54 -3.10 9.97
N ALA A 57 2.81 -3.75 9.07
CA ALA A 57 1.36 -3.73 9.13
C ALA A 57 0.83 -4.37 10.42
N SER A 58 1.50 -5.40 10.91
CA SER A 58 1.19 -6.03 12.20
C SER A 58 1.40 -5.08 13.37
N ASP A 59 2.54 -4.37 13.40
CA ASP A 59 2.93 -3.49 14.50
C ASP A 59 2.10 -2.20 14.59
N TYR A 60 1.56 -1.72 13.46
CA TYR A 60 0.81 -0.47 13.37
C TYR A 60 -0.66 -0.71 12.96
N PRO A 61 -1.52 -1.30 13.81
CA PRO A 61 -2.91 -1.61 13.49
C PRO A 61 -3.79 -0.40 13.15
N ASP A 62 -3.41 0.79 13.61
CA ASP A 62 -4.15 2.04 13.38
C ASP A 62 -3.91 2.63 11.98
N PHE A 63 -2.93 2.08 11.25
CA PHE A 63 -2.55 2.50 9.91
C PHE A 63 -3.16 1.55 8.88
N LEU A 64 -3.55 2.11 7.74
CA LEU A 64 -3.98 1.33 6.59
C LEU A 64 -2.78 1.07 5.69
N PHE A 65 -2.40 -0.20 5.54
CA PHE A 65 -1.31 -0.62 4.67
C PHE A 65 -1.87 -1.11 3.33
N LEU A 66 -1.43 -0.47 2.24
CA LEU A 66 -1.83 -0.80 0.88
C LEU A 66 -0.61 -1.27 0.09
N SER A 67 -0.76 -2.35 -0.67
CA SER A 67 0.24 -2.81 -1.65
C SER A 67 -0.30 -2.61 -3.06
N VAL A 68 0.45 -1.89 -3.90
CA VAL A 68 0.09 -1.58 -5.28
C VAL A 68 1.19 -2.11 -6.19
N ASP A 69 0.86 -3.03 -7.09
CA ASP A 69 1.78 -3.42 -8.15
C ASP A 69 1.76 -2.34 -9.26
N VAL A 70 2.94 -1.78 -9.56
CA VAL A 70 3.10 -0.69 -10.53
C VAL A 70 2.82 -1.11 -11.98
N ASP A 71 2.98 -2.39 -12.29
CA ASP A 71 2.70 -2.94 -13.61
C ASP A 71 1.20 -3.19 -13.81
N GLU A 72 0.51 -3.63 -12.75
CA GLU A 72 -0.93 -3.91 -12.76
C GLU A 72 -1.76 -2.63 -12.72
N VAL A 73 -1.39 -1.64 -11.89
CA VAL A 73 -2.22 -0.44 -11.68
C VAL A 73 -1.47 0.87 -11.99
N LYS A 74 -1.03 0.97 -13.24
CA LYS A 74 -0.26 2.11 -13.79
C LYS A 74 -0.89 3.48 -13.52
N VAL A 75 -2.22 3.58 -13.55
CA VAL A 75 -2.94 4.84 -13.31
C VAL A 75 -2.76 5.36 -11.89
N ILE A 76 -2.74 4.48 -10.88
CA ILE A 76 -2.55 4.88 -9.48
C ILE A 76 -1.09 5.28 -9.27
N SER A 77 -0.15 4.46 -9.75
CA SER A 77 1.29 4.75 -9.66
C SER A 77 1.63 6.11 -10.29
N CYS A 78 1.12 6.41 -11.49
CA CYS A 78 1.32 7.71 -12.13
C CYS A 78 0.69 8.87 -11.35
N ARG A 79 -0.52 8.69 -10.80
CA ARG A 79 -1.15 9.72 -9.96
C ARG A 79 -0.31 9.97 -8.70
N CYS A 80 0.00 8.95 -7.91
CA CYS A 80 0.78 9.13 -6.68
C CYS A 80 2.17 9.69 -6.93
N THR A 81 2.84 9.31 -8.02
CA THR A 81 4.13 9.88 -8.42
C THR A 81 4.01 11.37 -8.73
N PHE A 82 2.96 11.77 -9.46
CA PHE A 82 2.70 13.19 -9.72
C PHE A 82 2.46 13.98 -8.42
N TRP A 83 1.72 13.42 -7.47
CA TRP A 83 1.50 14.04 -6.16
C TRP A 83 2.79 14.15 -5.34
N PHE A 84 3.63 13.10 -5.32
CA PHE A 84 4.95 13.14 -4.65
C PHE A 84 5.88 14.19 -5.24
N MET A 85 5.93 14.30 -6.58
CA MET A 85 6.73 15.33 -7.26
C MET A 85 6.20 16.73 -6.97
N HIS A 86 4.88 16.91 -6.96
CA HIS A 86 4.27 18.21 -6.67
C HIS A 86 4.49 18.65 -5.22
N ILE A 87 4.43 17.72 -4.26
CA ILE A 87 4.71 18.00 -2.86
C ILE A 87 6.19 18.40 -2.71
N HIS A 88 7.14 17.66 -3.29
CA HIS A 88 8.57 18.01 -3.25
C HIS A 88 8.86 19.41 -3.83
N ALA A 89 8.17 19.77 -4.93
CA ALA A 89 8.30 21.07 -5.57
C ALA A 89 7.66 22.24 -4.78
N LEU A 90 6.78 21.95 -3.81
CA LEU A 90 6.15 22.97 -2.95
C LEU A 90 6.93 23.24 -1.65
N ILE A 91 7.89 22.37 -1.29
CA ILE A 91 8.76 22.50 -0.10
C ILE A 91 10.18 22.98 -0.43
N THR A 92 10.48 23.21 -1.72
CA THR A 92 11.74 23.78 -2.21
C THR A 92 11.50 25.20 -2.72
#